data_AF-A0A7C1P338-F1
#
_entry.id   AF-A0A7C1P338-F1
#
_cell.length_a   1.000
_cell.length_b   1.000
_cell.length_c   1.000
_cell.angle_alpha   90.00
_cell.angle_beta   90.00
_cell.angle_gamma   90.00
#
_symmetry.space_group_name_H-M   'P 1'
#
loop_
_entity.id
_entity.type
_entity.pdbx_description
1 polymer ?
#
loop_
_entity_poly.entity_id
_entity_poly.type
_entity_poly.pdbx_seq_one_letter_code
_entity_poly.pdbx_strand_id
1 'polypeptide(L)' 'MKNFGFSDSFDGAKELSQVTLEINSSELRELAEFFIQCANEMDDDPEWSHEHLCDYLGSELKHDLVLYNSSINKKY' A
#
# COMPACT_ATOMS: atom_id res chain seq x y z
N MET A 1 1.08 13.42 -5.00
CA MET A 1 1.82 12.18 -5.34
C MET A 1 1.67 11.77 -6.81
N LYS A 2 2.77 11.36 -7.47
CA LYS A 2 2.77 10.66 -8.77
C LYS A 2 3.47 9.31 -8.62
N ASN A 3 2.97 8.29 -9.33
CA ASN A 3 3.45 6.91 -9.25
C ASN A 3 3.92 6.43 -10.63
N PHE A 4 5.05 5.73 -10.67
CA PHE A 4 5.59 5.08 -11.86
C PHE A 4 5.94 3.62 -11.53
N GLY A 5 5.76 2.68 -12.45
CA GLY A 5 6.02 1.25 -12.22
C GLY A 5 6.84 0.60 -13.34
N PHE A 6 7.76 -0.30 -12.98
CA PHE A 6 8.45 -1.20 -13.92
C PHE A 6 7.94 -2.63 -13.70
N SER A 7 7.57 -3.33 -14.78
CA SER A 7 7.05 -4.70 -14.71
C SER A 7 8.07 -5.71 -15.21
N ASP A 8 8.32 -6.76 -14.43
CA ASP A 8 9.00 -7.97 -14.93
C ASP A 8 7.96 -9.01 -15.36
N SER A 9 8.14 -9.58 -16.54
CA SER A 9 7.21 -10.59 -17.07
C SER A 9 7.60 -11.97 -16.54
N PHE A 10 6.89 -12.43 -15.51
CA PHE A 10 6.82 -13.85 -15.14
C PHE A 10 5.33 -14.21 -14.96
N ASP A 11 4.94 -15.37 -15.49
CA ASP A 11 3.59 -15.95 -15.57
C ASP A 11 2.43 -15.25 -14.81
N GLY A 12 1.45 -14.74 -15.57
CA GLY A 12 0.08 -14.48 -15.11
C GLY A 12 -0.17 -13.25 -14.23
N ALA A 13 0.72 -12.94 -13.28
CA ALA A 13 0.64 -11.76 -12.42
C ALA A 13 1.85 -10.86 -12.68
N LYS A 14 1.60 -9.64 -13.18
CA LYS A 14 2.67 -8.65 -13.38
C LYS A 14 3.09 -8.11 -12.02
N GLU A 15 4.17 -8.65 -11.46
CA GLU A 15 4.83 -8.06 -10.31
C GLU A 15 5.51 -6.75 -10.74
N LEU A 16 5.29 -5.68 -9.98
CA LEU A 16 6.05 -4.45 -10.15
C LEU A 16 7.39 -4.62 -9.42
N SER A 17 8.49 -4.64 -10.15
CA SER A 17 9.82 -4.74 -9.53
C SER A 17 10.32 -3.39 -8.99
N GLN A 18 9.72 -2.28 -9.44
CA GLN A 18 9.98 -0.96 -8.89
C GLN A 18 8.73 -0.08 -8.94
N VAL A 19 8.53 0.70 -7.87
CA VAL A 19 7.61 1.85 -7.85
C VAL A 19 8.39 3.10 -7.45
N THR A 20 8.23 4.20 -8.21
CA THR A 20 8.81 5.51 -7.87
C THR A 20 7.71 6.45 -7.40
N LEU A 21 7.90 7.03 -6.21
CA LEU A 21 7.01 8.03 -5.61
C LEU A 21 7.63 9.43 -5.72
N GLU A 22 6.95 10.34 -6.41
CA GLU A 22 7.25 11.77 -6.36
C GLU A 22 6.34 12.42 -5.31
N ILE A 23 6.93 12.83 -4.19
CA ILE A 23 6.21 13.23 -2.96
C ILE A 23 6.98 14.31 -2.19
N ASN A 24 6.27 15.22 -1.51
CA ASN A 24 6.87 16.23 -0.64
C ASN A 24 6.98 15.74 0.83
N SER A 25 7.61 16.54 1.69
CA SER A 25 7.87 16.13 3.09
C SER A 25 6.60 15.99 3.95
N SER A 26 5.53 16.74 3.67
CA SER A 26 4.25 16.62 4.36
C SER A 26 3.55 15.33 3.95
N GLU A 27 3.40 15.12 2.65
CA GLU A 27 2.79 13.90 2.10
C GLU A 27 3.57 12.64 2.54
N LEU A 28 4.91 12.70 2.64
CA LEU A 28 5.74 11.59 3.12
C LEU A 28 5.47 11.25 4.60
N ARG A 29 5.17 12.25 5.44
CA ARG A 29 4.82 12.01 6.85
C ARG A 29 3.46 11.34 6.97
N GLU A 30 2.47 11.83 6.23
CA GLU A 30 1.13 11.23 6.20
C GLU A 30 1.18 9.77 5.74
N LEU A 31 1.99 9.48 4.72
CA LEU A 31 2.20 8.11 4.24
C LEU A 31 2.89 7.23 5.29
N ALA A 32 3.87 7.77 6.02
CA ALA A 32 4.53 7.04 7.10
C ALA A 32 3.58 6.76 8.28
N GLU A 33 2.74 7.73 8.64
CA GLU A 33 1.71 7.57 9.68
C GLU A 33 0.68 6.50 9.29
N PHE A 34 0.24 6.50 8.02
CA PHE A 34 -0.61 5.45 7.46
C PHE A 34 0.02 4.05 7.62
N PHE A 35 1.30 3.89 7.25
CA PHE A 35 2.00 2.61 7.41
C PHE A 35 2.09 2.17 8.87
N ILE A 36 2.36 3.10 9.79
CA ILE A 36 2.44 2.82 11.23
C ILE A 36 1.08 2.37 11.76
N GLN A 37 -0.01 3.05 11.37
CA GLN A 37 -1.35 2.63 11.76
C GLN A 37 -1.66 1.22 11.28
N CYS A 38 -1.45 0.94 9.99
CA CYS A 38 -1.73 -0.39 9.43
C CYS A 38 -0.91 -1.47 10.15
N ALA A 39 0.36 -1.20 10.47
CA ALA A 39 1.19 -2.16 11.21
C ALA A 39 0.63 -2.44 12.62
N ASN A 40 0.22 -1.40 13.35
CA ASN A 40 -0.38 -1.56 14.67
C ASN A 40 -1.70 -2.35 14.59
N GLU A 41 -2.54 -2.07 13.59
CA GLU A 41 -3.79 -2.81 13.38
C GLU A 41 -3.55 -4.27 13.00
N MET A 42 -2.52 -4.57 12.20
CA MET A 42 -2.11 -5.95 11.92
C MET A 42 -1.63 -6.70 13.17
N ASP A 43 -0.97 -6.01 14.10
CA ASP A 43 -0.51 -6.59 15.36
C ASP A 43 -1.67 -6.85 16.33
N ASP A 44 -2.67 -5.97 16.34
CA ASP A 44 -3.84 -6.04 17.23
C ASP A 44 -4.97 -6.94 16.69
N ASP A 45 -5.11 -7.06 15.36
CA ASP A 45 -6.13 -7.87 14.68
C ASP A 45 -5.50 -8.92 13.74
N PRO A 46 -5.45 -10.20 14.16
CA PRO A 46 -4.96 -11.30 13.32
C PRO A 46 -5.77 -11.54 12.03
N GLU A 47 -6.99 -11.01 11.94
CA GLU A 47 -7.87 -11.10 10.76
C GLU A 47 -7.78 -9.87 9.84
N TRP A 48 -6.95 -8.87 10.17
CA TRP A 48 -6.77 -7.67 9.36
C TRP A 48 -6.31 -8.01 7.95
N SER A 49 -7.10 -7.63 6.94
CA SER A 49 -6.93 -8.05 5.54
C SER A 49 -6.12 -7.06 4.71
N HIS A 50 -6.64 -5.84 4.57
CA HIS A 50 -6.05 -4.77 3.78
C HIS A 50 -6.62 -3.41 4.17
N GLU A 51 -5.92 -2.35 3.79
CA GLU A 51 -6.38 -0.97 3.94
C GLU A 51 -5.93 -0.13 2.74
N HIS A 52 -6.75 0.86 2.39
CA HIS A 52 -6.55 1.79 1.31
C HIS A 52 -6.09 3.15 1.83
N LEU A 53 -5.07 3.74 1.20
CA LEU A 53 -4.62 5.08 1.57
C LEU A 53 -5.72 6.14 1.35
N CYS A 54 -6.54 6.00 0.31
CA CYS A 54 -7.65 6.93 0.08
C CYS A 54 -8.67 6.95 1.24
N ASP A 55 -8.90 5.80 1.88
CA ASP A 55 -9.83 5.66 2.99
C ASP A 55 -9.27 6.33 4.25
N TYR A 56 -7.97 6.12 4.53
CA TYR A 56 -7.25 6.81 5.60
C TYR A 56 -7.28 8.35 5.43
N LEU A 57 -7.06 8.84 4.21
CA LEU A 57 -7.07 10.28 3.93
C LEU A 57 -8.49 10.87 3.89
N GLY A 58 -9.54 10.04 3.81
CA GLY A 58 -10.91 10.49 3.60
C GLY A 58 -11.11 11.23 2.28
N SER A 59 -10.31 10.92 1.26
CA SER A 59 -10.34 11.62 -0.04
C SER A 59 -10.05 10.67 -1.20
N GLU A 60 -10.75 10.85 -2.33
CA GLU A 60 -10.50 10.06 -3.53
C GLU A 60 -9.14 10.40 -4.16
N LEU A 61 -8.34 9.36 -4.42
CA LEU A 61 -7.06 9.48 -5.12
C LEU A 61 -7.16 8.97 -6.55
N LYS A 62 -6.44 9.60 -7.47
CA LYS A 62 -6.33 9.12 -8.87
C LYS A 62 -5.64 7.76 -8.96
N HIS A 63 -4.67 7.52 -8.09
CA HIS A 63 -3.99 6.24 -7.94
C HIS A 63 -3.87 5.99 -6.45
N ASP A 64 -4.21 4.78 -6.03
CA ASP A 64 -4.28 4.43 -4.62
C ASP A 64 -3.16 3.46 -4.23
N LEU A 65 -2.77 3.52 -2.96
CA LEU A 65 -1.86 2.57 -2.34
C LEU A 65 -2.68 1.66 -1.43
N VAL A 66 -2.65 0.38 -1.74
CA VAL A 66 -3.36 -0.64 -0.95
C VAL A 66 -2.33 -1.52 -0.26
N LEU A 67 -2.45 -1.64 1.05
CA LEU A 67 -1.62 -2.53 1.87
C LEU A 67 -2.38 -3.80 2.16
N TYR A 68 -1.75 -4.95 1.91
CA TYR A 68 -2.33 -6.25 2.24
C TYR A 68 -1.50 -6.94 3.32
N ASN A 69 -2.18 -7.58 4.28
CA ASN A 69 -1.52 -8.48 5.21
C ASN A 69 -1.20 -9.81 4.51
N SER A 70 0.08 -9.99 4.20
CA SER A 70 0.58 -11.21 3.55
C SER A 70 0.39 -12.47 4.38
N SER A 71 0.22 -12.36 5.70
CA SER A 71 0.05 -13.51 6.60
C SER A 71 -1.30 -14.20 6.39
N ILE A 72 -2.33 -13.47 5.98
CA ILE A 72 -3.67 -14.01 5.71
C ILE A 72 -3.80 -14.49 4.26
N ASN A 73 -3.08 -13.85 3.33
CA ASN A 73 -3.18 -14.10 1.89
C ASN A 73 -2.32 -15.28 1.37
N LYS A 74 -1.82 -16.17 2.24
CA LYS A 74 -1.09 -17.41 1.83
C LYS A 74 -1.99 -18.51 1.23
N LYS A 75 -3.02 -18.14 0.47
CA LYS A 75 -3.96 -19.06 -0.17
C LYS A 75 -3.91 -19.01 -1.70
N TYR A 76 -2.74 -18.86 -2.31
CA TYR A 76 -2.53 -19.20 -3.72
C TYR A 76 -1.13 -19.77 -3.94
#